data_AF-A0A2P4S9N8-F1
#
_entry.id   AF-A0A2P4S9N8-F1
#
_cell.length_a   1.000
_cell.length_b   1.000
_cell.length_c   1.000
_cell.angle_alpha   90.00
_cell.angle_beta   90.00
_cell.angle_gamma   90.00
#
_symmetry.space_group_name_H-M   'P 1'
#
loop_
_entity.id
_entity.type
_entity.pdbx_description
1 polymer ?
#
loop_
_entity_poly.entity_id
_entity_poly.type
_entity_poly.pdbx_seq_one_letter_code
_entity_poly.pdbx_strand_id
1 'polypeptide(L)'
;MIQLSLDGKRLYVSNSLYSGWDKQFYPDLVKEGSVMLQVDVDTERGGLKVNTNFLVDFGKEPDGPALAHEIRYPGGDSTSDIWI
;
A
#
# COMPACT_ATOMS: atom_id res chain seq x y z
N MET A 1 0.81 0.98 5.03
CA MET A 1 2.22 0.55 4.90
C MET A 1 2.80 0.96 3.56
N ILE A 2 4.13 0.88 3.40
CA ILE A 2 4.81 1.09 2.13
C ILE A 2 5.60 -0.16 1.75
N GLN A 3 5.73 -0.45 0.45
CA GLN A 3 6.56 -1.54 -0.03
C GLN A 3 7.19 -1.22 -1.40
N LEU A 4 8.52 -1.26 -1.47
CA LEU A 4 9.28 -0.95 -2.68
C LEU A 4 9.58 -2.22 -3.49
N SER A 5 9.42 -2.13 -4.80
CA SER A 5 9.80 -3.19 -5.73
C SER A 5 11.32 -3.42 -5.74
N LEU A 6 11.75 -4.62 -6.08
CA LEU A 6 13.18 -4.99 -6.15
C LEU A 6 13.99 -4.12 -7.12
N ASP A 7 13.38 -3.66 -8.21
CA ASP A 7 14.02 -2.74 -9.16
C ASP A 7 13.99 -1.27 -8.72
N GLY A 8 13.38 -0.97 -7.57
CA GLY A 8 13.27 0.37 -6.99
C GLY A 8 12.33 1.33 -7.73
N LYS A 9 11.60 0.87 -8.75
CA LYS A 9 10.81 1.75 -9.64
C LYS A 9 9.34 1.94 -9.22
N ARG A 10 8.83 1.07 -8.34
CA ARG A 10 7.41 1.04 -7.94
C ARG A 10 7.32 0.96 -6.41
N LEU A 11 6.67 1.94 -5.81
CA LEU A 11 6.37 1.96 -4.38
C LEU A 11 4.86 1.79 -4.20
N TYR A 12 4.43 0.69 -3.60
CA TYR A 12 3.01 0.51 -3.25
C TYR A 12 2.76 1.00 -1.83
N VAL A 13 1.59 1.60 -1.64
CA VAL A 13 1.18 2.19 -0.36
C VAL A 13 -0.23 1.75 -0.01
N SER A 14 -0.44 1.29 1.23
CA SER A 14 -1.75 1.05 1.85
C SER A 14 -1.99 2.04 2.99
N ASN A 15 -3.25 2.35 3.29
CA ASN A 15 -3.63 3.44 4.20
C ASN A 15 -4.22 3.00 5.57
N SER A 16 -4.29 1.71 5.88
CA SER A 16 -4.63 1.21 7.22
C SER A 16 -3.37 0.92 8.05
N LEU A 17 -3.46 1.13 9.36
CA LEU A 17 -2.39 0.85 10.32
C LEU A 17 -2.85 -0.18 11.37
N TYR A 18 -3.85 0.18 12.16
CA TYR A 18 -4.37 -0.68 13.22
C TYR A 18 -5.82 -0.27 13.48
N SER A 19 -6.75 -1.23 13.39
CA SER A 19 -8.19 -0.94 13.36
C SER A 19 -8.68 -0.08 14.54
N GLY A 20 -8.12 -0.25 15.75
CA GLY A 20 -8.45 0.58 16.90
C GLY A 20 -8.05 2.06 16.72
N TRP A 21 -6.89 2.30 16.12
CA TRP A 21 -6.39 3.65 15.85
C TRP A 21 -7.06 4.24 14.60
N ASP A 22 -7.25 3.43 13.56
CA ASP A 22 -7.97 3.82 12.35
C ASP A 22 -9.38 4.30 12.72
N LYS A 23 -10.07 3.60 13.62
CA LYS A 23 -11.38 4.03 14.12
C LYS A 23 -11.34 5.36 14.88
N GLN A 24 -10.25 5.62 15.61
CA GLN A 24 -10.10 6.82 16.42
C GLN A 24 -9.78 8.05 15.56
N PHE A 25 -8.87 7.91 14.60
CA PHE A 25 -8.34 9.04 13.82
C PHE A 25 -9.00 9.19 12.44
N TYR A 26 -9.43 8.08 11.84
CA TYR A 26 -9.99 8.00 10.49
C TYR A 26 -11.26 7.12 10.48
N PRO A 27 -12.32 7.50 11.19
CA PRO A 27 -13.52 6.66 11.34
C PRO A 27 -14.18 6.29 10.00
N ASP A 28 -14.01 7.11 8.97
CA ASP A 28 -14.56 6.84 7.64
C ASP A 28 -13.74 5.78 6.88
N LEU A 29 -12.43 5.64 7.14
CA LEU A 29 -11.60 4.56 6.60
C LEU A 29 -12.17 3.18 6.97
N VAL A 30 -12.68 3.04 8.19
CA VAL A 30 -13.27 1.78 8.68
C VAL A 30 -14.61 1.48 7.99
N LYS A 31 -15.33 2.51 7.55
CA LYS A 31 -16.63 2.37 6.86
C LYS A 31 -16.47 2.16 5.36
N GLU A 32 -15.48 2.80 4.76
CA GLU A 32 -15.27 2.84 3.32
C GLU A 32 -14.27 1.77 2.86
N GLY A 33 -13.39 1.31 3.75
CA GLY A 33 -12.33 0.37 3.44
C GLY A 33 -11.04 1.07 3.04
N SER A 34 -9.96 0.31 3.14
CA SER A 34 -8.63 0.76 2.74
C SER A 34 -8.45 0.74 1.23
N VAL A 35 -7.40 1.42 0.77
CA VAL A 35 -6.97 1.40 -0.62
C VAL A 35 -5.49 1.08 -0.72
N MET A 36 -5.08 0.56 -1.87
CA MET A 36 -3.67 0.48 -2.27
C MET A 36 -3.41 1.34 -3.51
N LEU A 37 -2.38 2.19 -3.42
CA LEU A 37 -1.91 3.07 -4.48
C LEU A 37 -0.52 2.63 -4.94
N GLN A 38 -0.16 2.99 -6.18
CA GLN A 38 1.21 2.89 -6.66
C GLN A 38 1.79 4.30 -6.85
N VAL A 39 3.04 4.46 -6.45
CA VAL A 39 3.89 5.62 -6.71
C VAL A 39 5.02 5.19 -7.63
N ASP A 40 5.17 5.91 -8.74
CA ASP A 40 6.29 5.76 -9.66
C ASP A 40 7.51 6.47 -9.06
N VAL A 41 8.64 5.77 -9.05
CA VAL A 41 9.92 6.25 -8.50
C VAL A 41 10.89 6.52 -9.65
N ASP A 42 11.33 7.77 -9.80
CA ASP A 42 12.38 8.10 -10.76
C ASP A 42 13.76 7.84 -10.13
N THR A 43 14.35 6.70 -10.48
CA THR A 43 15.65 6.26 -9.95
C THR A 43 16.84 6.95 -10.63
N GLU A 44 16.64 7.68 -11.72
CA GLU A 44 17.72 8.33 -12.48
C GLU A 44 17.88 9.80 -12.08
N ARG A 45 16.78 10.53 -11.97
CA ARG A 45 16.75 11.97 -11.65
C ARG A 45 16.27 12.26 -10.24
N GLY A 46 15.70 11.26 -9.57
CA GLY A 46 15.00 11.44 -8.30
C GLY A 46 13.59 11.99 -8.51
N GLY A 47 12.70 11.64 -7.59
CA GLY A 47 11.32 12.11 -7.57
C GLY A 47 10.31 10.99 -7.42
N LEU A 48 9.12 11.37 -6.95
CA LEU A 48 7.99 10.48 -6.72
C LEU A 48 6.75 11.07 -7.39
N LYS A 49 5.99 10.22 -8.09
CA LYS A 49 4.73 10.62 -8.72
C LYS A 49 3.67 9.56 -8.48
N VAL A 50 2.48 9.98 -8.05
CA VAL A 50 1.34 9.04 -7.93
C VAL A 50 0.96 8.52 -9.32
N ASN A 51 0.87 7.21 -9.45
CA ASN A 51 0.38 6.57 -10.68
C ASN A 51 -1.14 6.66 -10.70
N THR A 52 -1.69 7.53 -11.56
CA THR A 52 -3.14 7.75 -11.70
C THR A 52 -3.89 6.59 -12.34
N ASN A 53 -3.18 5.59 -12.86
CA ASN A 53 -3.76 4.42 -13.51
C ASN A 53 -3.84 3.19 -12.59
N PHE A 54 -3.42 3.32 -11.32
CA PHE A 54 -3.39 2.22 -10.37
C PHE A 54 -4.09 2.60 -9.07
N LEU A 55 -5.14 1.84 -8.74
CA LEU A 55 -5.85 1.90 -7.47
C LEU A 55 -6.47 0.52 -7.22
N VAL A 56 -6.23 -0.04 -6.04
CA VAL A 56 -7.01 -1.17 -5.54
C VAL A 56 -7.88 -0.67 -4.40
N ASP A 57 -9.17 -0.87 -4.53
CA ASP A 57 -10.20 -0.48 -3.56
C ASP A 57 -10.68 -1.72 -2.81
N PHE A 58 -10.39 -1.78 -1.51
CA PHE A 58 -10.79 -2.88 -0.64
C PHE A 58 -12.14 -2.62 0.08
N GLY A 59 -12.87 -1.58 -0.33
CA GLY A 59 -14.18 -1.25 0.24
C GLY A 59 -15.31 -2.20 -0.15
N LYS A 60 -15.13 -2.95 -1.25
CA LYS A 60 -16.15 -3.83 -1.84
C LYS A 60 -15.82 -5.32 -1.71
N GLU A 61 -14.99 -5.69 -0.74
CA GLU A 61 -14.71 -7.09 -0.46
C GLU A 61 -16.01 -7.84 -0.05
N PRO A 62 -16.11 -9.16 -0.28
CA PRO A 62 -17.36 -9.91 -0.13
C PRO A 62 -18.03 -9.81 1.24
N ASP A 63 -17.23 -9.69 2.30
CA ASP A 63 -17.69 -9.62 3.69
C ASP A 63 -17.69 -8.18 4.26
N GLY A 64 -17.60 -7.18 3.38
CA GLY A 64 -17.55 -5.75 3.72
C GLY A 64 -16.15 -5.15 3.65
N PRO A 65 -15.99 -3.86 3.99
CA PRO A 65 -14.75 -3.13 3.80
C PRO A 65 -13.56 -3.75 4.55
N ALA A 66 -12.45 -3.97 3.83
CA ALA A 66 -11.24 -4.53 4.40
C ALA A 66 -10.16 -3.47 4.67
N LEU A 67 -9.38 -3.71 5.72
CA LEU A 67 -8.29 -2.85 6.20
C LEU A 67 -6.93 -3.49 5.85
N ALA A 68 -6.53 -3.34 4.58
CA ALA A 68 -5.28 -3.83 4.05
C ALA A 68 -4.08 -3.10 4.70
N HIS A 69 -3.20 -3.89 5.30
CA HIS A 69 -2.02 -3.40 5.98
C HIS A 69 -0.76 -3.71 5.18
N GLU A 70 -0.26 -4.95 5.20
CA GLU A 70 1.01 -5.31 4.61
C GLU A 70 0.89 -5.75 3.13
N ILE A 71 1.93 -5.47 2.34
CA ILE A 71 2.03 -5.83 0.92
C ILE A 71 3.26 -6.70 0.74
N ARG A 72 3.10 -7.86 0.09
CA ARG A 72 4.19 -8.82 -0.16
C ARG A 72 4.27 -9.14 -1.64
N TYR A 73 5.46 -9.03 -2.21
CA TYR A 73 5.68 -9.34 -3.62
C TYR A 73 5.92 -10.84 -3.83
N PRO A 74 5.39 -11.42 -4.92
CA PRO A 74 5.81 -12.74 -5.36
C PRO A 74 7.32 -12.71 -5.68
N GLY A 75 8.10 -13.56 -5.00
CA GLY A 75 9.54 -13.65 -5.21
C GLY A 75 10.40 -12.66 -4.42
N GLY A 76 9.81 -11.93 -3.46
CA GLY A 76 10.56 -11.08 -2.53
C GLY A 76 10.47 -9.58 -2.84
N ASP A 77 10.72 -8.78 -1.81
CA ASP A 77 10.66 -7.33 -1.81
C ASP A 77 11.69 -6.74 -0.84
N SER A 78 11.78 -5.40 -0.82
CA SER A 78 12.78 -4.67 -0.03
C SER A 78 12.74 -4.92 1.48
N THR A 79 11.70 -5.59 2.01
CA THR A 79 11.52 -5.85 3.44
C THR A 79 11.27 -7.32 3.78
N SER A 80 11.27 -8.24 2.81
CA SER A 80 11.13 -9.68 3.05
C SER A 80 12.45 -10.43 3.08
N ASP A 81 13.43 -10.02 2.29
CA ASP A 81 14.64 -10.80 2.05
C ASP A 81 15.85 -10.23 2.81
N ILE A 82 16.59 -11.12 3.47
CA ILE A 82 17.86 -10.81 4.15
C ILE A 82 18.97 -11.54 3.39
N TRP A 83 19.93 -10.78 2.87
CA TRP A 83 21.09 -11.29 2.15
C TRP A 83 22.26 -11.49 3.11
N ILE A 84 23.08 -12.54 2.91
CA ILE A 84 24.28 -12.89 3.72
C ILE A 84 25.54 -12.55 2.93
#